data_AF-A8AZ95-F1
#
_entry.id   AF-A8AZ95-F1
#
_cell.length_a   1.000
_cell.length_b   1.000
_cell.length_c   1.000
_cell.angle_alpha   90.00
_cell.angle_beta   90.00
_cell.angle_gamma   90.00
#
_symmetry.space_group_name_H-M   'P 1'
#
loop_
_entity.id
_entity.type
_entity.pdbx_description
1 polymer ?
#
loop_
_entity_poly.entity_id
_entity_poly.type
_entity_poly.pdbx_seq_one_letter_code
_entity_poly.pdbx_strand_id
1 'polypeptide(L)'
;MDAKQLKKLSDILRSESNTEAVKKVKSIMTEDELFVLLDNYNWDNGFEVPEAIINHPNCTLPVALLAFYRADGLRYLFEGEDVFANCLSKSWEYFIKKVYDKILKEQYPNGSISFHPEITKIQKFKLNKLNPNLSSFILDGVSGKDLHISL
;
A
#
# COMPACT_ATOMS: atom_id res chain seq x y z
N MET A 1 9.38 -5.22 16.70
CA MET A 1 10.45 -4.30 16.26
C MET A 1 11.17 -3.74 17.48
N ASP A 2 12.47 -3.46 17.35
CA ASP A 2 13.27 -2.83 18.41
C ASP A 2 13.29 -1.28 18.30
N ALA A 3 13.81 -0.62 19.33
CA ALA A 3 13.87 0.84 19.39
C ALA A 3 14.73 1.47 18.27
N LYS A 4 15.76 0.76 17.78
CA LYS A 4 16.62 1.24 16.70
C LYS A 4 15.86 1.23 15.36
N GLN A 5 15.10 0.16 15.11
CA GLN A 5 14.22 0.08 13.94
C GLN A 5 13.15 1.16 13.98
N LEU A 6 12.47 1.35 15.12
CA LEU A 6 11.43 2.39 15.26
C LEU A 6 11.99 3.79 15.05
N LYS A 7 13.15 4.10 15.64
CA LYS A 7 13.83 5.38 15.42
C LYS A 7 14.19 5.59 13.96
N LYS A 8 14.73 4.58 13.29
CA LYS A 8 15.02 4.64 11.85
C LYS A 8 13.78 4.98 11.04
N LEU A 9 12.63 4.34 11.31
CA LEU A 9 11.39 4.65 10.59
C LEU A 9 10.88 6.06 10.87
N SER A 10 10.90 6.48 12.13
CA SER A 10 10.62 7.86 12.53
C SER A 10 11.49 8.88 11.78
N ASP A 11 12.78 8.60 11.61
CA ASP A 11 13.73 9.46 10.89
C ASP A 11 13.45 9.49 9.38
N ILE A 12 12.80 8.47 8.82
CA ILE A 12 12.33 8.46 7.42
C ILE A 12 11.05 9.28 7.29
N LEU A 13 10.09 9.10 8.20
CA LEU A 13 8.82 9.81 8.19
C LEU A 13 8.99 11.32 8.37
N ARG A 14 9.99 11.73 9.16
CA ARG A 14 10.31 13.13 9.44
C ARG A 14 11.38 13.72 8.50
N SER A 15 11.73 13.04 7.41
CA SER A 15 12.69 13.58 6.43
C SER A 15 12.18 14.88 5.81
N GLU A 16 13.07 15.86 5.65
CA GLU A 16 12.72 17.18 5.09
C GLU A 16 12.40 17.14 3.60
N SER A 17 12.75 16.06 2.90
CA SER A 17 12.40 15.86 1.50
C SER A 17 12.12 14.39 1.16
N ASN A 18 11.22 14.19 0.18
CA ASN A 18 10.91 12.86 -0.35
C ASN A 18 12.14 12.18 -0.94
N THR A 19 13.04 12.93 -1.58
CA THR A 19 14.29 12.40 -2.15
C THR A 19 15.16 11.73 -1.08
N GLU A 20 15.27 12.32 0.10
CA GLU A 20 16.00 11.72 1.21
C GLU A 20 15.27 10.52 1.80
N ALA A 21 13.95 10.64 2.00
CA ALA A 21 13.14 9.54 2.49
C ALA A 21 13.26 8.30 1.57
N VAL A 22 13.16 8.48 0.25
CA VAL A 22 13.34 7.43 -0.76
C VAL A 22 14.73 6.80 -0.68
N LYS A 23 15.80 7.59 -0.48
CA LYS A 23 17.15 7.04 -0.29
C LYS A 23 17.22 6.16 0.96
N LYS A 24 16.62 6.61 2.08
CA LYS A 24 16.60 5.86 3.33
C LYS A 24 15.74 4.59 3.24
N VAL A 25 14.64 4.60 2.47
CA VAL A 25 13.80 3.40 2.21
C VAL A 25 14.64 2.23 1.68
N LYS A 26 15.65 2.49 0.84
CA LYS A 26 16.54 1.43 0.31
C LYS A 26 17.35 0.69 1.38
N SER A 27 17.46 1.25 2.58
CA SER A 27 18.15 0.61 3.72
C SER A 27 17.22 -0.27 4.56
N ILE A 28 15.93 -0.36 4.23
CA ILE A 28 14.97 -1.19 4.95
C ILE A 28 15.24 -2.67 4.65
N MET A 29 15.29 -3.48 5.70
CA MET A 29 15.75 -4.87 5.61
C MET A 29 14.61 -5.88 5.71
N THR A 30 13.42 -5.44 6.13
CA THR A 30 12.31 -6.34 6.45
C THR A 30 10.98 -5.82 5.92
N GLU A 31 10.05 -6.77 5.72
CA GLU A 31 8.65 -6.49 5.43
C GLU A 31 8.00 -5.62 6.53
N ASP A 32 8.24 -5.95 7.80
CA ASP A 32 7.70 -5.26 8.98
C ASP A 32 8.02 -3.77 8.96
N GLU A 33 9.28 -3.43 8.66
CA GLU A 33 9.71 -2.04 8.56
C GLU A 33 9.00 -1.31 7.42
N LEU A 34 8.79 -1.95 6.25
CA LEU A 34 8.06 -1.33 5.15
C LEU A 34 6.59 -1.12 5.49
N PHE A 35 5.97 -2.11 6.12
CA PHE A 35 4.56 -2.06 6.51
C PHE A 35 4.31 -0.92 7.49
N VAL A 36 5.09 -0.87 8.59
CA VAL A 36 4.95 0.17 9.61
C VAL A 36 5.29 1.54 9.04
N LEU A 37 6.30 1.64 8.17
CA LEU A 37 6.62 2.91 7.52
C LEU A 37 5.43 3.42 6.70
N LEU A 38 4.83 2.56 5.90
CA LEU A 38 3.73 2.94 5.01
C LEU A 38 2.44 3.23 5.77
N ASP A 39 2.16 2.50 6.85
CA ASP A 39 0.96 2.70 7.68
C ASP A 39 0.98 4.04 8.44
N ASN A 40 2.17 4.58 8.71
CA ASN A 40 2.38 5.87 9.36
C ASN A 40 2.74 7.01 8.37
N TYR A 41 2.79 6.73 7.07
CA TYR A 41 3.17 7.72 6.08
C TYR A 41 2.09 8.80 5.91
N ASN A 42 2.51 10.07 5.88
CA ASN A 42 1.61 11.16 5.52
C ASN A 42 1.40 11.18 4.00
N TRP A 43 0.25 10.72 3.53
CA TRP A 43 -0.07 10.62 2.10
C TRP A 43 -0.18 11.98 1.39
N ASP A 44 -0.31 13.08 2.13
CA ASP A 44 -0.21 14.44 1.58
C ASP A 44 1.20 14.77 1.07
N ASN A 45 2.22 14.02 1.52
CA ASN A 45 3.59 14.18 1.03
C ASN A 45 3.77 13.62 -0.39
N GLY A 46 2.76 13.02 -1.03
CA GLY A 46 2.86 12.51 -2.39
C GLY A 46 3.29 11.05 -2.47
N PHE A 47 3.60 10.57 -3.68
CA PHE A 47 3.70 9.14 -4.00
C PHE A 47 5.13 8.62 -4.16
N GLU A 48 6.18 9.45 -4.09
CA GLU A 48 7.56 9.02 -4.32
C GLU A 48 8.04 7.97 -3.31
N VAL A 49 7.69 8.16 -2.03
CA VAL A 49 8.02 7.19 -0.96
C VAL A 49 7.20 5.91 -1.09
N PRO A 50 5.85 5.96 -1.22
CA PRO A 50 5.05 4.79 -1.55
C PRO A 50 5.56 4.03 -2.79
N GLU A 51 5.98 4.74 -3.84
CA GLU A 51 6.56 4.15 -5.04
C GLU A 51 7.86 3.41 -4.78
N ALA A 52 8.74 3.97 -3.95
CA ALA A 52 9.96 3.29 -3.54
C ALA A 52 9.64 2.01 -2.74
N ILE A 53 8.61 2.04 -1.90
CA ILE A 53 8.17 0.89 -1.10
C ILE A 53 7.60 -0.22 -1.98
N ILE A 54 6.66 0.07 -2.90
CA ILE A 54 6.05 -0.97 -3.75
C ILE A 54 7.01 -1.58 -4.79
N ASN A 55 8.20 -1.00 -4.96
CA ASN A 55 9.27 -1.54 -5.80
C ASN A 55 10.46 -2.07 -4.97
N HIS A 56 10.35 -2.08 -3.64
CA HIS A 56 11.37 -2.59 -2.75
C HIS A 56 11.44 -4.13 -2.83
N PRO A 57 12.64 -4.76 -2.78
CA PRO A 57 12.78 -6.23 -2.83
C PRO A 57 12.04 -6.97 -1.70
N ASN A 58 11.88 -6.30 -0.55
CA ASN A 58 11.14 -6.82 0.61
C ASN A 58 9.65 -6.48 0.61
N CYS A 59 9.12 -5.87 -0.46
CA CYS A 59 7.69 -5.59 -0.58
C CYS A 59 6.94 -6.89 -0.83
N THR A 60 6.04 -7.23 0.10
CA THR A 60 5.17 -8.39 0.03
C THR A 60 3.75 -7.98 -0.34
N LEU A 61 2.88 -8.97 -0.56
CA LEU A 61 1.47 -8.75 -0.86
C LEU A 61 0.74 -7.92 0.23
N PRO A 62 0.89 -8.17 1.55
CA PRO A 62 0.30 -7.32 2.58
C PRO A 62 0.69 -5.84 2.46
N VAL A 63 1.98 -5.55 2.19
CA VAL A 63 2.48 -4.18 2.02
C VAL A 63 1.89 -3.52 0.77
N ALA A 64 1.81 -4.25 -0.34
CA ALA A 64 1.21 -3.76 -1.57
C ALA A 64 -0.30 -3.49 -1.42
N LEU A 65 -1.02 -4.36 -0.71
CA LEU A 65 -2.43 -4.15 -0.39
C LEU A 65 -2.62 -2.91 0.48
N LEU A 66 -1.82 -2.75 1.54
CA LEU A 66 -1.83 -1.53 2.36
C LEU A 66 -1.62 -0.29 1.50
N ALA A 67 -0.63 -0.30 0.59
CA ALA A 67 -0.35 0.78 -0.34
C ALA A 67 -1.56 1.11 -1.22
N PHE A 68 -2.16 0.09 -1.82
CA PHE A 68 -3.30 0.25 -2.70
C PHE A 68 -4.51 0.87 -1.97
N TYR A 69 -4.85 0.37 -0.78
CA TYR A 69 -6.02 0.86 -0.04
C TYR A 69 -5.81 2.23 0.57
N ARG A 70 -4.62 2.51 1.12
CA ARG A 70 -4.29 3.85 1.65
C ARG A 70 -4.23 4.91 0.56
N ALA A 71 -3.92 4.51 -0.68
CA ALA A 71 -4.01 5.37 -1.85
C ALA A 71 -5.42 5.50 -2.44
N ASP A 72 -6.51 5.20 -1.72
CA ASP A 72 -7.89 5.24 -2.24
C ASP A 72 -8.17 4.26 -3.40
N GLY A 73 -7.50 3.09 -3.40
CA GLY A 73 -7.69 2.04 -4.39
C GLY A 73 -9.11 1.47 -4.42
N LEU A 74 -9.87 1.57 -3.32
CA LEU A 74 -11.27 1.16 -3.28
C LEU A 74 -12.12 1.93 -4.29
N ARG A 75 -11.84 3.22 -4.48
CA ARG A 75 -12.52 4.05 -5.47
C ARG A 75 -12.26 3.54 -6.89
N TYR A 76 -11.01 3.18 -7.19
CA TYR A 76 -10.66 2.57 -8.47
C TYR A 76 -11.36 1.23 -8.70
N LEU A 77 -11.56 0.40 -7.67
CA LEU A 77 -12.31 -0.85 -7.81
C LEU A 77 -13.79 -0.64 -8.21
N PHE A 78 -14.41 0.47 -7.81
CA PHE A 78 -15.80 0.77 -8.13
C PHE A 78 -15.98 1.49 -9.46
N GLU A 79 -15.13 2.48 -9.73
CA GLU A 79 -15.25 3.38 -10.88
C GLU A 79 -14.41 2.93 -12.08
N GLY A 80 -13.44 2.03 -11.88
CA GLY A 80 -12.52 1.60 -12.94
C GLY A 80 -11.75 2.77 -13.55
N GLU A 81 -11.55 2.73 -14.86
CA GLU A 81 -10.83 3.80 -15.59
C GLU A 81 -11.58 5.15 -15.58
N ASP A 82 -12.89 5.15 -15.39
CA ASP A 82 -13.70 6.38 -15.40
C ASP A 82 -13.31 7.32 -14.24
N VAL A 83 -12.74 6.78 -13.17
CA VAL A 83 -12.24 7.56 -12.02
C VAL A 83 -11.17 8.58 -12.44
N PHE A 84 -10.49 8.33 -13.56
CA PHE A 84 -9.39 9.16 -14.05
C PHE A 84 -9.83 10.24 -15.05
N ALA A 85 -11.04 10.14 -15.61
CA ALA A 85 -11.50 11.05 -16.67
C ALA A 85 -11.44 12.54 -16.27
N ASN A 86 -11.59 12.84 -14.97
CA ASN A 86 -11.47 14.18 -14.40
C ASN A 86 -10.48 14.25 -13.24
N CYS A 87 -9.55 13.29 -13.14
CA CYS A 87 -8.63 13.27 -12.01
C CYS A 87 -7.56 14.35 -12.14
N LEU A 88 -7.46 15.20 -11.11
CA LEU A 88 -6.46 16.25 -11.02
C LEU A 88 -5.05 15.70 -10.73
N SER A 89 -4.95 14.48 -10.18
CA SER A 89 -3.70 13.87 -9.75
C SER A 89 -3.25 12.76 -10.69
N LYS A 90 -2.35 13.11 -11.63
CA LYS A 90 -1.72 12.12 -12.52
C LYS A 90 -0.77 11.17 -11.78
N SER A 91 -0.17 11.61 -10.69
CA SER A 91 0.67 10.76 -9.84
C SER A 91 -0.17 9.68 -9.15
N TRP A 92 -1.36 10.02 -8.68
CA TRP A 92 -2.30 9.05 -8.12
C TRP A 92 -2.77 8.02 -9.15
N GLU A 93 -3.19 8.48 -10.34
CA GLU A 93 -3.58 7.59 -11.45
C GLU A 93 -2.46 6.58 -11.76
N TYR A 94 -1.23 7.09 -11.92
CA TYR A 94 -0.08 6.24 -12.19
C TYR A 94 0.17 5.24 -11.06
N PHE A 95 0.16 5.70 -9.81
CA PHE A 95 0.43 4.87 -8.64
C PHE A 95 -0.59 3.75 -8.49
N ILE A 96 -1.88 4.07 -8.54
CA ILE A 96 -2.97 3.10 -8.38
C ILE A 96 -2.93 2.04 -9.47
N LYS A 97 -2.81 2.44 -10.74
CA LYS A 97 -2.70 1.47 -11.85
C LYS A 97 -1.49 0.57 -11.65
N LYS A 98 -0.34 1.14 -11.30
CA LYS A 98 0.92 0.40 -11.13
C LYS A 98 0.84 -0.63 -10.00
N VAL A 99 0.36 -0.24 -8.82
CA VAL A 99 0.28 -1.19 -7.70
C VAL A 99 -0.77 -2.28 -7.98
N TYR A 100 -1.93 -1.90 -8.54
CA TYR A 100 -2.99 -2.84 -8.87
C TYR A 100 -2.55 -3.86 -9.92
N ASP A 101 -1.90 -3.41 -10.98
CA ASP A 101 -1.33 -4.28 -12.02
C ASP A 101 -0.34 -5.30 -11.45
N LYS A 102 0.55 -4.86 -10.55
CA LYS A 102 1.54 -5.74 -9.94
C LYS A 102 0.90 -6.74 -8.98
N ILE A 103 -0.16 -6.34 -8.27
CA ILE A 103 -0.97 -7.24 -7.43
C ILE A 103 -1.65 -8.31 -8.30
N LEU A 104 -2.32 -7.92 -9.39
CA LEU A 104 -3.02 -8.86 -10.27
C LEU A 104 -2.08 -9.82 -11.00
N LYS A 105 -0.88 -9.37 -11.35
CA LYS A 105 0.17 -10.19 -11.97
C LYS A 105 0.92 -11.05 -10.95
N GLU A 106 0.46 -11.08 -9.69
CA GLU A 106 1.05 -11.85 -8.57
C GLU A 106 2.57 -11.60 -8.42
N GLN A 107 3.02 -10.36 -8.67
CA GLN A 107 4.45 -10.02 -8.62
C GLN A 107 4.99 -9.84 -7.20
N TYR A 108 4.11 -9.83 -6.21
CA TYR A 108 4.48 -9.70 -4.81
C TYR A 108 4.47 -11.07 -4.14
N PRO A 109 5.57 -11.47 -3.46
CA PRO A 109 5.56 -12.68 -2.67
C PRO A 109 4.56 -12.57 -1.53
N ASN A 110 4.07 -13.73 -1.06
CA ASN A 110 3.33 -13.80 0.19
C ASN A 110 4.17 -13.23 1.34
N GLY A 111 3.49 -12.52 2.22
CA GLY A 111 4.11 -11.91 3.40
C GLY A 111 3.77 -12.65 4.68
N SER A 112 4.38 -12.19 5.77
CA SER A 112 4.13 -12.68 7.12
C SER A 112 3.13 -11.85 7.91
N ILE A 113 2.76 -10.68 7.40
CA ILE A 113 1.90 -9.68 8.06
C ILE A 113 0.45 -9.84 7.63
N SER A 114 -0.47 -9.63 8.57
CA SER A 114 -1.89 -9.52 8.25
C SER A 114 -2.24 -8.13 7.73
N PHE A 115 -3.04 -8.07 6.68
CA PHE A 115 -3.68 -6.82 6.25
C PHE A 115 -5.13 -7.13 5.85
N HIS A 116 -6.08 -6.42 6.45
CA HIS A 116 -7.49 -6.54 6.12
C HIS A 116 -8.02 -5.15 5.72
N PRO A 117 -8.50 -4.97 4.50
CA PRO A 117 -9.02 -3.67 4.07
C PRO A 117 -10.35 -3.38 4.76
N GLU A 118 -10.60 -2.11 5.05
CA GLU A 118 -11.83 -1.63 5.68
C GLU A 118 -12.99 -1.58 4.66
N ILE A 119 -13.40 -2.74 4.15
CA ILE A 119 -14.48 -2.88 3.17
C ILE A 119 -15.72 -3.47 3.85
N THR A 120 -16.82 -2.73 3.80
CA THR A 120 -18.11 -3.17 4.36
C THR A 120 -18.71 -4.34 3.58
N LYS A 121 -19.59 -5.11 4.23
CA LYS A 121 -20.34 -6.20 3.57
C LYS A 121 -21.09 -5.72 2.31
N ILE A 122 -21.66 -4.52 2.36
CA ILE A 122 -22.39 -3.93 1.22
C ILE A 122 -21.42 -3.60 0.08
N GLN A 123 -20.24 -3.05 0.37
CA GLN A 123 -19.23 -2.78 -0.64
C GLN A 123 -18.71 -4.08 -1.27
N LYS A 124 -18.39 -5.11 -0.47
CA LYS A 124 -18.00 -6.43 -0.99
C LYS A 124 -19.06 -7.01 -1.91
N PHE A 125 -20.33 -6.95 -1.52
CA PHE A 125 -21.44 -7.39 -2.36
C PHE A 125 -21.51 -6.64 -3.69
N LYS A 126 -21.37 -5.31 -3.68
CA LYS A 126 -21.35 -4.50 -4.90
C LYS A 126 -20.15 -4.83 -5.79
N LEU A 127 -18.95 -4.95 -5.21
CA LEU A 127 -17.73 -5.30 -5.95
C LEU A 127 -17.83 -6.69 -6.59
N ASN A 128 -18.34 -7.69 -5.87
CA ASN A 128 -18.58 -9.03 -6.41
C ASN A 128 -19.58 -9.03 -7.58
N LYS A 129 -20.58 -8.15 -7.55
CA LYS A 129 -21.52 -7.99 -8.66
C LYS A 129 -20.89 -7.31 -9.87
N LEU A 130 -20.01 -6.34 -9.65
CA LEU A 130 -19.30 -5.60 -10.71
C LEU A 130 -18.20 -6.45 -11.35
N ASN A 131 -17.42 -7.17 -10.55
CA ASN A 131 -16.34 -8.04 -10.97
C ASN A 131 -16.36 -9.36 -10.17
N PRO A 132 -17.10 -10.39 -10.65
CA PRO A 132 -17.18 -11.69 -9.99
C PRO A 132 -15.86 -12.44 -9.88
N ASN A 133 -14.87 -12.08 -10.70
CA ASN A 133 -13.55 -12.70 -10.72
C ASN A 133 -12.50 -11.92 -9.91
N LEU A 134 -12.92 -10.89 -9.15
CA LEU A 134 -12.02 -10.15 -8.29
C LEU A 134 -11.46 -11.07 -7.21
N SER A 135 -10.14 -11.14 -7.10
CA SER A 135 -9.46 -12.03 -6.16
C SER A 135 -9.91 -11.78 -4.72
N SER A 136 -10.16 -12.86 -3.98
CA SER A 136 -10.64 -12.76 -2.59
C SER A 136 -9.67 -12.00 -1.70
N PHE A 137 -8.35 -12.10 -1.88
CA PHE A 137 -7.37 -11.37 -1.08
C PHE A 137 -7.45 -9.84 -1.27
N ILE A 138 -8.04 -9.35 -2.36
CA ILE A 138 -8.32 -7.92 -2.54
C ILE A 138 -9.48 -7.54 -1.62
N LEU A 139 -10.55 -8.33 -1.58
CA LEU A 139 -11.74 -8.03 -0.78
C LEU A 139 -11.59 -8.32 0.71
N ASP A 140 -10.93 -9.42 1.04
CA ASP A 140 -10.83 -9.99 2.38
C ASP A 140 -9.46 -9.74 3.01
N GLY A 141 -8.46 -9.36 2.22
CA GLY A 141 -7.10 -9.20 2.69
C GLY A 141 -6.34 -10.51 2.83
N VAL A 142 -5.30 -10.48 3.64
CA VAL A 142 -4.38 -11.60 3.89
C VAL A 142 -4.14 -11.75 5.39
N SER A 143 -4.10 -12.98 5.87
CA SER A 143 -3.86 -13.29 7.28
C SER A 143 -2.37 -13.50 7.56
N GLY A 144 -1.94 -13.14 8.77
CA GLY A 144 -0.55 -13.18 9.21
C GLY A 144 -0.44 -12.66 10.64
N LYS A 145 0.76 -12.21 11.04
CA LYS A 145 0.94 -11.51 12.31
C LYS A 145 0.34 -10.11 12.22
N ASP A 146 -0.33 -9.69 13.30
CA ASP A 146 -0.80 -8.32 13.44
C ASP A 146 0.38 -7.39 13.74
N LEU A 147 0.47 -6.28 13.00
CA LEU A 147 1.57 -5.34 13.09
C LEU A 147 1.07 -3.90 12.93
N HIS A 148 0.31 -3.44 13.92
CA HIS A 148 -0.06 -2.03 14.05
C HIS A 148 0.82 -1.34 15.09
N ILE A 149 1.69 -0.44 14.63
CA ILE A 149 2.59 0.37 15.46
C ILE A 149 2.46 1.83 15.02
N SER A 150 2.15 2.73 15.95
CA SER A 150 2.09 4.17 15.70
C SER A 150 3.43 4.85 16.03
N LEU A 151 3.90 5.75 15.14
CA LEU A 151 5.21 6.43 15.19
C LEU A 151 5.15 7.97 15.26
#